data_AF-A0A174RFE0-F1
#
_entry.id   AF-A0A174RFE0-F1
#
_cell.length_a   1.000
_cell.length_b   1.000
_cell.length_c   1.000
_cell.angle_alpha   90.00
_cell.angle_beta   90.00
_cell.angle_gamma   90.00
#
_symmetry.space_group_name_H-M   'P 1'
#
loop_
_entity.id
_entity.type
_entity.pdbx_description
1 polymer ?
#
loop_
_entity_poly.entity_id
_entity_poly.type
_entity_poly.pdbx_seq_one_letter_code
_entity_poly.pdbx_strand_id
1 'polypeptide(L)'
;MTTYTDKNLRLPTDIQYAIGRASARIPGWDYQQVPYIDAWGREEKSGTLPMRAMDNFLNPAYTSSMQVTDVDKEIQRLYNQTGDGGVVPDRPQKYITVDGERVDLTGEQYVEYATKRGQTQFKLLEELLDSSLYRSLGDEEKTQAVSSVYNYADMLGKAAVSDYQPEDWVAEAQNAKKEFGISTSEYLLLRGQYGGSLLSGKKVREAYQAGMPAQDYLHWAVQEKDTDGSGRTNQAETIAAIETSGLSQEEKDVLYAVEQVSDAGRRKWERARDWGLSVEDYQRYYAIYSGDGKKEEKLTALQRAGMTAAQANYFWSLMSKN
;
A
#
# COMPACT_ATOMS: atom_id res chain seq x y z
N MET A 1 -42.23 -4.94 4.43
CA MET A 1 -41.88 -5.15 5.85
C MET A 1 -41.16 -3.90 6.30
N THR A 2 -41.75 -3.14 7.22
CA THR A 2 -41.20 -1.86 7.72
C THR A 2 -40.37 -2.14 8.96
N THR A 3 -39.07 -1.87 8.89
CA THR A 3 -38.15 -2.02 10.02
C THR A 3 -38.27 -0.81 10.95
N TYR A 4 -38.41 -1.07 12.25
CA TYR A 4 -38.45 -0.04 13.29
C TYR A 4 -37.10 0.68 13.39
N THR A 5 -37.12 2.01 13.47
CA THR A 5 -35.93 2.85 13.65
C THR A 5 -35.93 3.41 15.06
N ASP A 6 -34.92 3.06 15.87
CA ASP A 6 -34.73 3.65 17.19
C ASP A 6 -33.96 4.98 17.05
N LYS A 7 -34.55 6.06 17.59
CA LYS A 7 -34.04 7.43 17.48
C LYS A 7 -33.02 7.80 18.55
N ASN A 8 -32.65 6.87 19.45
CA ASN A 8 -31.71 7.12 20.55
C ASN A 8 -30.32 6.53 20.33
N LEU A 9 -30.06 5.87 19.20
CA LEU A 9 -28.73 5.40 18.81
C LEU A 9 -28.04 6.44 17.91
N ARG A 10 -26.86 6.91 18.32
CA ARG A 10 -25.98 7.78 17.50
C ARG A 10 -25.25 6.97 16.42
N LEU A 11 -25.97 6.15 15.66
CA LEU A 11 -25.41 5.46 14.50
C LEU A 11 -26.12 5.96 13.23
N PRO A 12 -25.35 6.40 12.20
CA PRO A 12 -25.90 6.79 10.90
C PRO A 12 -26.76 5.68 10.26
N THR A 13 -27.89 6.07 9.66
CA THR A 13 -28.91 5.17 9.07
C THR A 13 -28.35 4.20 8.02
N ASP A 14 -27.29 4.61 7.33
CA ASP A 14 -26.51 3.90 6.31
C ASP A 14 -25.86 2.61 6.84
N ILE A 15 -25.52 2.53 8.12
CA ILE A 15 -24.93 1.32 8.73
C ILE A 15 -26.01 0.32 9.13
N GLN A 16 -27.18 0.80 9.54
CA GLN A 16 -28.35 -0.06 9.73
C GLN A 16 -28.75 -0.75 8.41
N TYR A 17 -28.48 -0.13 7.26
CA TYR A 17 -28.67 -0.73 5.93
C TYR A 17 -27.57 -1.71 5.51
N ALA A 18 -26.30 -1.49 5.89
CA ALA A 18 -25.19 -2.41 5.62
C ALA A 18 -25.35 -3.74 6.37
N ILE A 19 -25.72 -3.66 7.65
CA ILE A 19 -25.95 -4.81 8.56
C ILE A 19 -27.09 -5.72 8.05
N GLY A 20 -28.08 -5.15 7.33
CA GLY A 20 -29.30 -5.84 6.94
C GLY A 20 -29.24 -6.73 5.69
N ARG A 21 -28.14 -6.75 4.91
CA ARG A 21 -28.13 -7.43 3.58
C ARG A 21 -27.53 -8.84 3.52
N ALA A 22 -27.06 -9.43 4.61
CA ALA A 22 -26.47 -10.78 4.57
C ALA A 22 -27.47 -11.94 4.87
N SER A 23 -28.72 -11.86 4.40
CA SER A 23 -29.67 -12.98 4.49
C SER A 23 -30.38 -13.30 3.17
N ALA A 24 -29.62 -13.51 2.09
CA ALA A 24 -30.17 -14.14 0.90
C ALA A 24 -30.47 -15.62 1.21
N ARG A 25 -31.76 -15.98 1.25
CA ARG A 25 -32.22 -17.37 1.32
C ARG A 25 -32.04 -17.99 -0.07
N ILE A 26 -31.33 -19.11 -0.16
CA ILE A 26 -31.33 -19.96 -1.36
C ILE A 26 -32.52 -20.91 -1.24
N PRO A 27 -33.49 -20.90 -2.19
CA PRO A 27 -34.60 -21.85 -2.19
C PRO A 27 -34.11 -23.30 -2.31
N GLY A 28 -34.57 -24.20 -1.44
CA GLY A 28 -34.35 -25.66 -1.56
C GLY A 28 -33.25 -26.27 -0.68
N TRP A 29 -32.56 -25.49 0.16
CA TRP A 29 -31.50 -26.01 1.05
C TRP A 29 -31.94 -26.11 2.51
N ASP A 30 -31.66 -27.24 3.17
CA ASP A 30 -31.81 -27.39 4.61
C ASP A 30 -30.58 -26.81 5.35
N TYR A 31 -30.71 -25.56 5.80
CA TYR A 31 -29.66 -24.84 6.53
C TYR A 31 -29.46 -25.31 7.97
N GLN A 32 -30.27 -26.25 8.47
CA GLN A 32 -30.19 -26.69 9.87
C GLN A 32 -28.89 -27.44 10.19
N GLN A 33 -28.12 -27.86 9.18
CA GLN A 33 -26.88 -28.64 9.35
C GLN A 33 -25.58 -27.85 9.08
N VAL A 34 -25.64 -26.64 8.53
CA VAL A 34 -24.43 -25.85 8.21
C VAL A 34 -24.01 -25.03 9.45
N PRO A 35 -22.76 -25.15 9.93
CA PRO A 35 -22.31 -24.36 11.09
C PRO A 35 -22.40 -22.86 10.79
N TYR A 36 -22.75 -22.07 11.80
CA TYR A 36 -22.76 -20.63 11.67
C TYR A 36 -21.32 -20.11 11.71
N ILE A 37 -20.87 -19.46 10.64
CA ILE A 37 -19.54 -18.85 10.55
C ILE A 37 -19.66 -17.34 10.70
N ASP A 38 -18.90 -16.75 11.64
CA ASP A 38 -18.84 -15.30 11.87
C ASP A 38 -17.96 -14.57 10.83
N ALA A 39 -17.85 -13.25 10.95
CA ALA A 39 -17.07 -12.44 10.01
C ALA A 39 -15.56 -12.73 10.04
N TRP A 40 -15.05 -13.34 11.12
CA TRP A 40 -13.66 -13.74 11.30
C TRP A 40 -13.42 -15.22 10.97
N GLY A 41 -14.41 -15.92 10.41
CA GLY A 41 -14.23 -17.30 9.95
C GLY A 41 -14.23 -18.32 11.09
N ARG A 42 -14.87 -18.00 12.23
CA ARG A 42 -14.98 -18.89 13.39
C ARG A 42 -16.36 -19.56 13.42
N GLU A 43 -16.40 -20.84 13.76
CA GLU A 43 -17.66 -21.55 14.01
C GLU A 43 -18.31 -21.11 15.33
N GLU A 44 -19.57 -20.71 15.28
CA GLU A 44 -20.38 -20.47 16.47
C GLU A 44 -21.04 -21.78 16.93
N LYS A 45 -20.62 -22.28 18.10
CA LYS A 45 -21.11 -23.54 18.68
C LYS A 45 -22.47 -23.44 19.39
N SER A 46 -23.14 -22.28 19.40
CA SER A 46 -24.40 -22.09 20.14
C SER A 46 -25.48 -21.44 19.28
N GLY A 47 -26.49 -22.23 18.92
CA GLY A 47 -27.70 -21.76 18.27
C GLY A 47 -28.51 -20.81 19.16
N THR A 48 -28.48 -19.52 18.85
CA THR A 48 -29.56 -18.53 19.04
C THR A 48 -29.19 -17.27 18.23
N LEU A 49 -29.50 -17.32 16.93
CA LEU A 49 -29.57 -16.21 15.96
C LEU A 49 -30.25 -14.97 16.59
N PRO A 50 -30.01 -13.69 16.20
CA PRO A 50 -29.10 -13.11 15.20
C PRO A 50 -28.40 -11.78 15.66
N MET A 51 -28.40 -11.44 16.95
CA MET A 51 -28.18 -10.06 17.44
C MET A 51 -26.74 -9.70 17.93
N ARG A 52 -25.75 -10.58 17.79
CA ARG A 52 -24.54 -10.48 18.65
C ARG A 52 -23.25 -9.97 18.00
N ALA A 53 -23.14 -9.90 16.68
CA ALA A 53 -21.89 -9.52 16.03
C ALA A 53 -21.72 -8.00 15.86
N MET A 54 -22.78 -7.26 15.56
CA MET A 54 -22.68 -5.81 15.31
C MET A 54 -23.09 -4.95 16.51
N ASP A 55 -24.17 -5.33 17.23
CA ASP A 55 -24.66 -4.56 18.38
C ASP A 55 -23.68 -4.58 19.55
N ASN A 56 -22.91 -5.66 19.75
CA ASN A 56 -21.86 -5.72 20.78
C ASN A 56 -20.55 -5.04 20.35
N PHE A 57 -20.28 -4.95 19.05
CA PHE A 57 -19.09 -4.30 18.52
C PHE A 57 -19.14 -2.78 18.68
N LEU A 58 -20.34 -2.18 18.63
CA LEU A 58 -20.54 -0.73 18.72
C LEU A 58 -21.20 -0.25 20.02
N ASN A 59 -21.64 -1.13 20.92
CA ASN A 59 -22.25 -0.78 22.21
C ASN A 59 -21.65 -1.56 23.41
N PRO A 60 -20.71 -0.96 24.18
CA PRO A 60 -20.01 -1.65 25.27
C PRO A 60 -20.85 -1.89 26.54
N ALA A 61 -22.13 -1.49 26.56
CA ALA A 61 -22.98 -1.60 27.75
C ALA A 61 -23.67 -2.97 27.95
N TYR A 62 -23.46 -3.95 27.08
CA TYR A 62 -24.02 -5.30 27.25
C TYR A 62 -22.94 -6.37 27.39
N THR A 63 -22.88 -6.96 28.59
CA THR A 63 -21.89 -7.96 28.98
C THR A 63 -22.32 -9.37 28.61
N SER A 64 -21.51 -10.06 27.79
CA SER A 64 -21.26 -11.51 27.94
C SER A 64 -20.00 -11.92 27.15
N SER A 65 -18.89 -12.16 27.86
CA SER A 65 -17.78 -13.07 27.54
C SER A 65 -17.29 -13.26 26.08
N MET A 66 -17.28 -12.22 25.23
CA MET A 66 -16.50 -12.24 23.99
C MET A 66 -15.16 -11.53 24.26
N GLN A 67 -14.05 -12.22 23.95
CA GLN A 67 -12.71 -11.66 24.07
C GLN A 67 -12.55 -10.62 22.95
N VAL A 68 -12.80 -9.35 23.28
CA VAL A 68 -12.55 -8.22 22.37
C VAL A 68 -11.05 -8.19 22.05
N THR A 69 -10.72 -8.45 20.79
CA THR A 69 -9.33 -8.50 20.31
C THR A 69 -8.82 -7.09 20.00
N ASP A 70 -7.50 -6.95 19.79
CA ASP A 70 -6.95 -5.66 19.38
C ASP A 70 -7.35 -5.30 17.93
N VAL A 71 -7.57 -6.31 17.08
CA VAL A 71 -8.19 -6.13 15.75
C VAL A 71 -9.58 -5.52 15.88
N ASP A 72 -10.42 -6.06 16.78
CA ASP A 72 -11.76 -5.53 17.00
C ASP A 72 -11.72 -4.06 17.45
N LYS A 73 -10.82 -3.71 18.36
CA LYS A 73 -10.66 -2.33 18.85
C LYS A 73 -10.22 -1.39 17.74
N GLU A 74 -9.26 -1.79 16.91
CA GLU A 74 -8.77 -0.91 15.84
C GLU A 74 -9.82 -0.69 14.75
N ILE A 75 -10.56 -1.74 14.36
CA ILE A 75 -11.66 -1.58 13.40
C ILE A 75 -12.74 -0.64 13.96
N GLN A 76 -13.10 -0.78 15.24
CA GLN A 76 -14.07 0.12 15.87
C GLN A 76 -13.55 1.56 15.91
N ARG A 77 -12.27 1.75 16.23
CA ARG A 77 -11.63 3.06 16.27
C ARG A 77 -11.65 3.72 14.90
N LEU A 78 -11.23 3.00 13.85
CA LEU A 78 -11.23 3.50 12.48
C LEU A 78 -12.64 3.90 12.04
N TYR A 79 -13.61 3.01 12.25
CA TYR A 79 -15.01 3.29 11.93
C TYR A 79 -15.53 4.56 12.63
N ASN A 80 -15.24 4.72 13.93
CA ASN A 80 -15.66 5.90 14.68
C ASN A 80 -15.00 7.21 14.19
N GLN A 81 -13.77 7.14 13.69
CA GLN A 81 -13.02 8.32 13.24
C GLN A 81 -13.33 8.72 11.80
N THR A 82 -13.48 7.75 10.90
CA THR A 82 -13.67 8.01 9.47
C THR A 82 -15.13 7.94 9.05
N GLY A 83 -15.98 7.24 9.81
CA GLY A 83 -17.35 6.92 9.42
C GLY A 83 -17.45 5.86 8.31
N ASP A 84 -16.32 5.28 7.86
CA ASP A 84 -16.30 4.32 6.77
C ASP A 84 -16.79 2.95 7.24
N GLY A 85 -18.01 2.56 6.85
CA GLY A 85 -18.55 1.23 7.15
C GLY A 85 -17.74 0.08 6.53
N GLY A 86 -16.93 0.34 5.51
CA GLY A 86 -16.12 -0.66 4.82
C GLY A 86 -15.00 -1.28 5.68
N VAL A 87 -14.60 -0.64 6.79
CA VAL A 87 -13.64 -1.25 7.73
C VAL A 87 -14.29 -2.34 8.58
N VAL A 88 -15.61 -2.28 8.77
CA VAL A 88 -16.34 -3.24 9.58
C VAL A 88 -16.46 -4.55 8.79
N PRO A 89 -15.96 -5.69 9.32
CA PRO A 89 -15.96 -6.94 8.58
C PRO A 89 -17.37 -7.50 8.46
N ASP A 90 -17.78 -7.78 7.23
CA ASP A 90 -19.05 -8.45 6.94
C ASP A 90 -18.88 -9.94 6.68
N ARG A 91 -19.94 -10.69 7.02
CA ARG A 91 -20.06 -12.09 6.60
C ARG A 91 -20.14 -12.15 5.07
N PRO A 92 -19.45 -13.10 4.44
CA PRO A 92 -19.53 -13.24 2.99
C PRO A 92 -20.93 -13.65 2.55
N GLN A 93 -21.25 -13.29 1.31
CA GLN A 93 -22.46 -13.77 0.64
C GLN A 93 -22.36 -15.29 0.39
N LYS A 94 -23.51 -15.93 0.16
CA LYS A 94 -23.60 -17.36 -0.18
C LYS A 94 -23.35 -17.66 -1.66
N TYR A 95 -22.88 -16.66 -2.39
CA TYR A 95 -22.49 -16.75 -3.78
C TYR A 95 -21.23 -15.94 -3.95
N ILE A 96 -20.46 -16.28 -4.96
CA ILE A 96 -19.28 -15.54 -5.41
C ILE A 96 -19.47 -15.12 -6.85
N THR A 97 -18.59 -14.23 -7.30
CA THR A 97 -18.47 -13.87 -8.72
C THR A 97 -17.15 -14.41 -9.25
N VAL A 98 -17.23 -15.20 -10.31
CA VAL A 98 -16.08 -15.76 -11.04
C VAL A 98 -16.23 -15.31 -12.49
N ASP A 99 -15.22 -14.61 -13.02
CA ASP A 99 -15.22 -14.08 -14.40
C ASP A 99 -16.48 -13.28 -14.79
N GLY A 100 -17.05 -12.55 -13.82
CA GLY A 100 -18.27 -11.75 -14.00
C GLY A 100 -19.58 -12.51 -13.83
N GLU A 101 -19.53 -13.83 -13.66
CA GLU A 101 -20.71 -14.68 -13.47
C GLU A 101 -20.94 -15.02 -11.99
N ARG A 102 -22.21 -15.04 -11.58
CA ARG A 102 -22.60 -15.43 -10.23
C ARG A 102 -22.57 -16.96 -10.11
N VAL A 103 -21.83 -17.44 -9.11
CA VAL A 103 -21.78 -18.86 -8.72
C VAL A 103 -22.35 -18.99 -7.32
N ASP A 104 -23.50 -19.64 -7.18
CA ASP A 104 -24.08 -19.96 -5.86
C ASP A 104 -23.28 -21.11 -5.23
N LEU A 105 -22.84 -20.92 -3.98
CA LEU A 105 -22.01 -21.89 -3.27
C LEU A 105 -22.86 -23.00 -2.64
N THR A 106 -22.31 -24.21 -2.57
CA THR A 106 -22.85 -25.24 -1.68
C THR A 106 -22.66 -24.87 -0.20
N GLY A 107 -23.37 -25.56 0.71
CA GLY A 107 -23.17 -25.36 2.15
C GLY A 107 -21.72 -25.59 2.59
N GLU A 108 -21.07 -26.64 2.06
CA GLU A 108 -19.67 -26.97 2.31
C GLU A 108 -18.73 -25.90 1.73
N GLN A 109 -18.94 -25.51 0.48
CA GLN A 109 -18.17 -24.43 -0.15
C GLN A 109 -18.34 -23.10 0.57
N TYR A 110 -19.54 -22.77 1.06
CA TYR A 110 -19.77 -21.55 1.85
C TYR A 110 -18.97 -21.56 3.15
N VAL A 111 -18.97 -22.70 3.87
CA VAL A 111 -18.20 -22.83 5.12
C VAL A 111 -16.72 -22.71 4.85
N GLU A 112 -16.20 -23.39 3.83
CA GLU A 112 -14.79 -23.31 3.45
C GLU A 112 -14.38 -21.88 3.05
N TYR A 113 -15.17 -21.24 2.18
CA TYR A 113 -14.95 -19.85 1.75
C TYR A 113 -14.97 -18.88 2.93
N ALA A 114 -16.02 -18.95 3.77
CA ALA A 114 -16.18 -18.03 4.90
C ALA A 114 -15.08 -18.21 5.95
N THR A 115 -14.71 -19.46 6.23
CA THR A 115 -13.62 -19.79 7.15
C THR A 115 -12.28 -19.28 6.61
N LYS A 116 -11.95 -19.60 5.35
CA LYS A 116 -10.70 -19.19 4.71
C LYS A 116 -10.56 -17.67 4.64
N ARG A 117 -11.60 -16.98 4.15
CA ARG A 117 -11.63 -15.52 4.07
C ARG A 117 -11.48 -14.89 5.45
N GLY A 118 -12.35 -15.27 6.40
CA GLY A 118 -12.39 -14.68 7.74
C GLY A 118 -11.10 -14.87 8.55
N GLN A 119 -10.52 -16.08 8.53
CA GLN A 119 -9.28 -16.35 9.26
C GLN A 119 -8.07 -15.66 8.62
N THR A 120 -8.05 -15.56 7.28
CA THR A 120 -6.98 -14.86 6.56
C THR A 120 -7.01 -13.37 6.88
N GLN A 121 -8.17 -12.71 6.80
CA GLN A 121 -8.25 -11.29 7.14
C GLN A 121 -7.90 -11.02 8.60
N PHE A 122 -8.39 -11.85 9.54
CA PHE A 122 -8.11 -11.64 10.97
C PHE A 122 -6.61 -11.72 11.26
N LYS A 123 -5.94 -12.77 10.75
CA LYS A 123 -4.49 -12.95 10.91
C LYS A 123 -3.69 -11.78 10.32
N LEU A 124 -4.00 -11.36 9.10
CA LEU A 124 -3.25 -10.28 8.46
C LEU A 124 -3.49 -8.93 9.12
N LEU A 125 -4.69 -8.68 9.65
CA LEU A 125 -4.97 -7.49 10.45
C LEU A 125 -4.19 -7.52 11.77
N GLU A 126 -4.11 -8.67 12.44
CA GLU A 126 -3.29 -8.84 13.65
C GLU A 126 -1.81 -8.50 13.37
N GLU A 127 -1.25 -9.02 12.26
CA GLU A 127 0.12 -8.69 11.83
C GLU A 127 0.29 -7.20 11.48
N LEU A 128 -0.72 -6.56 10.87
CA LEU A 128 -0.68 -5.10 10.62
C LEU A 128 -0.62 -4.29 11.91
N LEU A 129 -1.36 -4.69 12.95
CA LEU A 129 -1.31 -3.99 14.23
C LEU A 129 0.06 -4.04 14.88
N ASP A 130 0.87 -5.05 14.55
CA ASP A 130 2.26 -5.19 15.00
C ASP A 130 3.26 -4.36 14.18
N SER A 131 2.88 -3.92 12.99
CA SER A 131 3.72 -3.13 12.09
C SER A 131 3.92 -1.69 12.60
N SER A 132 5.18 -1.26 12.69
CA SER A 132 5.53 0.14 12.96
C SER A 132 5.03 1.07 11.85
N LEU A 133 5.08 0.62 10.60
CA LEU A 133 4.60 1.39 9.44
C LEU A 133 3.10 1.64 9.58
N TYR A 134 2.30 0.60 9.83
CA TYR A 134 0.84 0.75 10.01
C TYR A 134 0.50 1.74 11.14
N ARG A 135 1.20 1.66 12.27
CA ARG A 135 0.96 2.56 13.41
C ARG A 135 1.26 4.03 13.09
N SER A 136 2.16 4.30 12.14
CA SER A 136 2.52 5.66 11.72
C SER A 136 1.56 6.29 10.72
N LEU A 137 0.69 5.50 10.09
CA LEU A 137 -0.27 5.97 9.10
C LEU A 137 -1.43 6.78 9.69
N GLY A 138 -1.99 7.67 8.87
CA GLY A 138 -3.27 8.33 9.13
C GLY A 138 -4.46 7.36 9.06
N ASP A 139 -5.62 7.80 9.55
CA ASP A 139 -6.80 6.92 9.67
C ASP A 139 -7.38 6.51 8.31
N GLU A 140 -7.29 7.38 7.30
CA GLU A 140 -7.67 7.08 5.91
C GLU A 140 -6.75 6.03 5.29
N GLU A 141 -5.44 6.14 5.51
CA GLU A 141 -4.44 5.19 4.99
C GLU A 141 -4.57 3.83 5.68
N LYS A 142 -4.83 3.81 6.99
CA LYS A 142 -5.14 2.58 7.74
C LYS A 142 -6.41 1.91 7.22
N THR A 143 -7.43 2.69 6.88
CA THR A 143 -8.68 2.19 6.27
C THR A 143 -8.40 1.52 4.92
N GLN A 144 -7.53 2.11 4.09
CA GLN A 144 -7.10 1.50 2.82
C GLN A 144 -6.30 0.20 3.03
N ALA A 145 -5.45 0.13 4.06
CA ALA A 145 -4.73 -1.08 4.41
C ALA A 145 -5.68 -2.22 4.83
N VAL A 146 -6.69 -1.91 5.65
CA VAL A 146 -7.75 -2.88 6.03
C VAL A 146 -8.49 -3.39 4.79
N SER A 147 -8.89 -2.49 3.88
CA SER A 147 -9.54 -2.85 2.62
C SER A 147 -8.67 -3.77 1.75
N SER A 148 -7.36 -3.50 1.68
CA SER A 148 -6.40 -4.33 0.94
C SER A 148 -6.30 -5.76 1.52
N VAL A 149 -6.33 -5.90 2.85
CA VAL A 149 -6.39 -7.20 3.53
C VAL A 149 -7.69 -7.94 3.22
N TYR A 150 -8.83 -7.25 3.26
CA TYR A 150 -10.12 -7.86 2.94
C TYR A 150 -10.20 -8.33 1.49
N ASN A 151 -9.70 -7.53 0.54
CA ASN A 151 -9.65 -7.92 -0.87
C ASN A 151 -8.76 -9.15 -1.08
N TYR A 152 -7.56 -9.15 -0.52
CA TYR A 152 -6.65 -10.30 -0.59
C TYR A 152 -7.27 -11.57 -0.01
N ALA A 153 -7.87 -11.48 1.18
CA ALA A 153 -8.51 -12.60 1.85
C ALA A 153 -9.72 -13.14 1.07
N ASP A 154 -10.50 -12.26 0.45
CA ASP A 154 -11.63 -12.63 -0.40
C ASP A 154 -11.20 -13.40 -1.65
N MET A 155 -10.15 -12.95 -2.33
CA MET A 155 -9.61 -13.61 -3.51
C MET A 155 -9.07 -15.01 -3.19
N LEU A 156 -8.37 -15.16 -2.06
CA LEU A 156 -7.92 -16.47 -1.59
C LEU A 156 -9.09 -17.39 -1.20
N GLY A 157 -10.13 -16.81 -0.60
CA GLY A 157 -11.36 -17.54 -0.28
C GLY A 157 -12.07 -18.07 -1.54
N LYS A 158 -12.22 -17.22 -2.56
CA LYS A 158 -12.84 -17.60 -3.85
C LYS A 158 -12.06 -18.69 -4.56
N ALA A 159 -10.73 -18.57 -4.61
CA ALA A 159 -9.85 -19.55 -5.24
C ALA A 159 -9.85 -20.91 -4.52
N ALA A 160 -10.21 -20.95 -3.23
CA ALA A 160 -10.28 -22.21 -2.48
C ALA A 160 -11.51 -23.06 -2.87
N VAL A 161 -12.59 -22.45 -3.36
CA VAL A 161 -13.89 -23.12 -3.55
C VAL A 161 -14.39 -23.11 -5.00
N SER A 162 -13.59 -22.57 -5.92
CA SER A 162 -13.93 -22.41 -7.32
C SER A 162 -12.69 -22.30 -8.20
N ASP A 163 -12.87 -22.28 -9.52
CA ASP A 163 -11.80 -22.07 -10.49
C ASP A 163 -11.34 -20.60 -10.60
N TYR A 164 -11.80 -19.72 -9.70
CA TYR A 164 -11.40 -18.32 -9.63
C TYR A 164 -9.87 -18.17 -9.61
N GLN A 165 -9.34 -17.41 -10.56
CA GLN A 165 -7.92 -17.07 -10.63
C GLN A 165 -7.70 -15.71 -9.95
N PRO A 166 -6.94 -15.67 -8.85
CA PRO A 166 -6.54 -14.40 -8.25
C PRO A 166 -5.68 -13.57 -9.22
N GLU A 167 -5.76 -12.24 -9.11
CA GLU A 167 -4.87 -11.32 -9.82
C GLU A 167 -3.40 -11.58 -9.44
N ASP A 168 -2.48 -11.28 -10.36
CA ASP A 168 -1.04 -11.60 -10.25
C ASP A 168 -0.40 -11.13 -8.93
N TRP A 169 -0.81 -9.97 -8.43
CA TRP A 169 -0.26 -9.40 -7.19
C TRP A 169 -0.54 -10.26 -5.96
N VAL A 170 -1.55 -11.14 -6.00
CA VAL A 170 -1.82 -12.09 -4.90
C VAL A 170 -0.69 -13.09 -4.78
N ALA A 171 -0.16 -13.58 -5.91
CA ALA A 171 1.01 -14.46 -5.91
C ALA A 171 2.27 -13.72 -5.47
N GLU A 172 2.44 -12.45 -5.85
CA GLU A 172 3.53 -11.60 -5.36
C GLU A 172 3.46 -11.43 -3.83
N ALA A 173 2.28 -11.17 -3.28
CA ALA A 173 2.07 -11.04 -1.84
C ALA A 173 2.36 -12.35 -1.07
N GLN A 174 2.09 -13.51 -1.67
CA GLN A 174 2.48 -14.82 -1.13
C GLN A 174 3.99 -15.04 -1.16
N ASN A 175 4.68 -14.51 -2.18
CA ASN A 175 6.13 -14.60 -2.34
C ASN A 175 6.90 -13.48 -1.64
N ALA A 176 6.23 -12.49 -1.05
CA ALA A 176 6.85 -11.30 -0.47
C ALA A 176 7.97 -11.61 0.54
N LYS A 177 7.81 -12.63 1.38
CA LYS A 177 8.86 -13.06 2.31
C LYS A 177 10.12 -13.55 1.60
N LYS A 178 9.96 -14.24 0.48
CA LYS A 178 11.06 -14.74 -0.33
C LYS A 178 11.70 -13.61 -1.14
N GLU A 179 10.89 -12.73 -1.70
CA GLU A 179 11.36 -11.68 -2.62
C GLU A 179 11.90 -10.43 -1.93
N PHE A 180 11.35 -10.08 -0.78
CA PHE A 180 11.65 -8.83 -0.06
C PHE A 180 11.92 -9.03 1.43
N GLY A 181 11.86 -10.26 1.94
CA GLY A 181 12.06 -10.53 3.38
C GLY A 181 10.91 -10.05 4.28
N ILE A 182 9.84 -9.50 3.70
CA ILE A 182 8.70 -8.91 4.44
C ILE A 182 7.53 -9.88 4.56
N SER A 183 6.63 -9.60 5.52
CA SER A 183 5.38 -10.35 5.66
C SER A 183 4.39 -10.06 4.53
N THR A 184 3.38 -10.93 4.36
CA THR A 184 2.29 -10.66 3.41
C THR A 184 1.51 -9.41 3.80
N SER A 185 1.23 -9.20 5.09
CA SER A 185 0.55 -7.99 5.59
C SER A 185 1.34 -6.72 5.27
N GLU A 186 2.66 -6.73 5.47
CA GLU A 186 3.55 -5.63 5.09
C GLU A 186 3.60 -5.39 3.58
N TYR A 187 3.59 -6.45 2.76
CA TYR A 187 3.46 -6.31 1.30
C TYR A 187 2.18 -5.59 0.90
N LEU A 188 1.03 -5.97 1.48
CA LEU A 188 -0.25 -5.33 1.20
C LEU A 188 -0.26 -3.86 1.61
N LEU A 189 0.38 -3.54 2.74
CA LEU A 189 0.54 -2.19 3.24
C LEU A 189 1.35 -1.31 2.26
N LEU A 190 2.54 -1.79 1.86
CA LEU A 190 3.39 -1.09 0.89
C LEU A 190 2.70 -0.95 -0.47
N ARG A 191 1.95 -1.98 -0.90
CA ARG A 191 1.20 -1.96 -2.16
C ARG A 191 0.13 -0.88 -2.16
N GLY A 192 -0.58 -0.72 -1.05
CA GLY A 192 -1.58 0.33 -0.87
C GLY A 192 -0.97 1.72 -0.87
N GLN A 193 0.13 1.90 -0.13
CA GLN A 193 0.78 3.21 0.06
C GLN A 193 1.52 3.72 -1.19
N TYR A 194 2.25 2.83 -1.88
CA TYR A 194 3.13 3.20 -2.98
C TYR A 194 2.62 2.78 -4.36
N GLY A 195 1.54 2.00 -4.41
CA GLY A 195 0.92 1.49 -5.63
C GLY A 195 1.54 0.18 -6.13
N GLY A 196 0.68 -0.70 -6.64
CA GLY A 196 1.10 -2.03 -7.11
C GLY A 196 2.11 -2.02 -8.25
N SER A 197 1.99 -1.08 -9.20
CA SER A 197 2.93 -1.00 -10.34
C SER A 197 4.38 -0.82 -9.90
N LEU A 198 4.62 0.02 -8.88
CA LEU A 198 5.95 0.28 -8.37
C LEU A 198 6.50 -0.94 -7.61
N LEU A 199 5.65 -1.58 -6.80
CA LEU A 199 6.02 -2.75 -5.99
C LEU A 199 6.27 -4.01 -6.82
N SER A 200 5.51 -4.23 -7.90
CA SER A 200 5.75 -5.32 -8.86
C SER A 200 6.96 -5.05 -9.77
N GLY A 201 7.48 -3.81 -9.74
CA GLY A 201 8.60 -3.35 -10.56
C GLY A 201 9.89 -4.14 -10.35
N LYS A 202 10.74 -4.17 -11.37
CA LYS A 202 12.06 -4.84 -11.27
C LYS A 202 13.00 -4.12 -10.29
N LYS A 203 12.95 -2.79 -10.27
CA LYS A 203 13.91 -1.95 -9.54
C LYS A 203 13.82 -2.12 -8.02
N VAL A 204 12.62 -2.27 -7.45
CA VAL A 204 12.48 -2.53 -6.01
C VAL A 204 13.10 -3.88 -5.61
N ARG A 205 13.01 -4.89 -6.49
CA ARG A 205 13.67 -6.20 -6.28
C ARG A 205 15.19 -6.08 -6.41
N GLU A 206 15.68 -5.33 -7.39
CA GLU A 206 17.12 -5.06 -7.55
C GLU A 206 17.69 -4.30 -6.36
N ALA A 207 16.98 -3.28 -5.86
CA ALA A 207 17.36 -2.54 -4.67
C ALA A 207 17.44 -3.45 -3.44
N TYR A 208 16.42 -4.27 -3.21
CA TYR A 208 16.40 -5.25 -2.12
C TYR A 208 17.55 -6.26 -2.21
N GLN A 209 17.79 -6.83 -3.39
CA GLN A 209 18.91 -7.77 -3.60
C GLN A 209 20.28 -7.11 -3.40
N ALA A 210 20.38 -5.80 -3.62
CA ALA A 210 21.58 -5.02 -3.37
C ALA A 210 21.71 -4.54 -1.91
N GLY A 211 20.74 -4.87 -1.04
CA GLY A 211 20.80 -4.59 0.41
C GLY A 211 20.03 -3.36 0.87
N MET A 212 19.29 -2.69 -0.01
CA MET A 212 18.41 -1.57 0.35
C MET A 212 17.00 -2.10 0.70
N PRO A 213 16.43 -1.79 1.89
CA PRO A 213 15.08 -2.23 2.21
C PRO A 213 14.05 -1.79 1.16
N ALA A 214 13.09 -2.66 0.85
CA ALA A 214 12.09 -2.38 -0.19
C ALA A 214 11.30 -1.10 0.10
N GLN A 215 10.94 -0.86 1.37
CA GLN A 215 10.23 0.34 1.79
C GLN A 215 11.03 1.62 1.48
N ASP A 216 12.33 1.64 1.74
CA ASP A 216 13.18 2.82 1.51
C ASP A 216 13.27 3.14 0.02
N TYR A 217 13.39 2.10 -0.83
CA TYR A 217 13.35 2.28 -2.28
C TYR A 217 12.01 2.86 -2.73
N LEU A 218 10.89 2.30 -2.26
CA LEU A 218 9.54 2.76 -2.63
C LEU A 218 9.28 4.21 -2.19
N HIS A 219 9.68 4.55 -0.96
CA HIS A 219 9.55 5.88 -0.41
C HIS A 219 10.32 6.92 -1.22
N TRP A 220 11.54 6.57 -1.66
CA TRP A 220 12.33 7.41 -2.55
C TRP A 220 11.75 7.47 -3.97
N ALA A 221 11.32 6.33 -4.51
CA ALA A 221 10.90 6.20 -5.90
C ALA A 221 9.61 6.96 -6.20
N VAL A 222 8.67 7.04 -5.26
CA VAL A 222 7.40 7.77 -5.42
C VAL A 222 7.55 9.30 -5.41
N GLN A 223 8.67 9.84 -4.93
CA GLN A 223 8.89 11.28 -4.89
C GLN A 223 9.00 11.87 -6.30
N GLU A 224 8.43 13.06 -6.50
CA GLU A 224 8.62 13.83 -7.74
C GLU A 224 10.09 14.23 -7.88
N LYS A 225 10.64 14.05 -9.07
CA LYS A 225 12.06 14.29 -9.38
C LYS A 225 12.24 15.25 -10.54
N ASP A 226 11.23 15.41 -11.39
CA ASP A 226 11.24 16.38 -12.47
C ASP A 226 11.06 17.78 -11.88
N THR A 227 12.18 18.51 -11.83
CA THR A 227 12.25 19.85 -11.25
C THR A 227 12.17 20.94 -12.31
N ASP A 228 12.44 20.59 -13.57
CA ASP A 228 12.41 21.54 -14.69
C ASP A 228 11.09 21.52 -15.47
N GLY A 229 10.20 20.57 -15.16
CA GLY A 229 8.87 20.43 -15.75
C GLY A 229 8.88 19.88 -17.17
N SER A 230 9.96 19.19 -17.56
CA SER A 230 10.11 18.60 -18.90
C SER A 230 9.24 17.35 -19.13
N GLY A 231 8.65 16.81 -18.06
CA GLY A 231 7.91 15.55 -18.03
C GLY A 231 8.81 14.32 -17.97
N ARG A 232 10.13 14.48 -17.76
CA ARG A 232 11.09 13.37 -17.66
C ARG A 232 12.21 13.70 -16.67
N THR A 233 12.55 12.75 -15.80
CA THR A 233 13.71 12.90 -14.91
C THR A 233 15.02 12.66 -15.66
N ASN A 234 15.92 13.64 -15.62
CA ASN A 234 17.26 13.52 -16.20
C ASN A 234 18.31 13.01 -15.17
N GLN A 235 19.55 12.76 -15.62
CA GLN A 235 20.60 12.22 -14.73
C GLN A 235 20.97 13.17 -13.58
N ALA A 236 20.99 14.48 -13.79
CA ALA A 236 21.34 15.42 -12.73
C ALA A 236 20.22 15.51 -11.68
N GLU A 237 18.97 15.46 -12.10
CA GLU A 237 17.81 15.40 -11.20
C GLU A 237 17.78 14.09 -10.41
N THR A 238 18.09 12.97 -11.07
CA THR A 238 18.21 11.67 -10.39
C THR A 238 19.30 11.71 -9.32
N ILE A 239 20.48 12.23 -9.67
CA ILE A 239 21.60 12.41 -8.72
C ILE A 239 21.16 13.31 -7.56
N ALA A 240 20.49 14.42 -7.86
CA ALA A 240 20.03 15.36 -6.84
C ALA A 240 19.04 14.69 -5.87
N ALA A 241 18.05 13.97 -6.40
CA ALA A 241 17.08 13.23 -5.61
C ALA A 241 17.73 12.12 -4.78
N ILE A 242 18.79 11.47 -5.26
CA ILE A 242 19.56 10.48 -4.48
C ILE A 242 20.27 11.19 -3.32
N GLU A 243 20.92 12.32 -3.59
CA GLU A 243 21.78 12.97 -2.60
C GLU A 243 21.01 13.70 -1.50
N THR A 244 19.83 14.24 -1.81
CA THR A 244 18.93 14.90 -0.84
C THR A 244 17.97 13.94 -0.14
N SER A 245 17.98 12.65 -0.48
CA SER A 245 17.04 11.64 0.04
C SER A 245 17.10 11.42 1.56
N GLY A 246 18.19 11.80 2.21
CA GLY A 246 18.45 11.46 3.61
C GLY A 246 18.85 10.01 3.86
N LEU A 247 18.97 9.19 2.81
CA LEU A 247 19.41 7.80 2.88
C LEU A 247 20.89 7.69 3.25
N SER A 248 21.28 6.51 3.75
CA SER A 248 22.68 6.18 4.01
C SER A 248 23.51 6.19 2.73
N GLN A 249 24.84 6.27 2.85
CA GLN A 249 25.71 6.26 1.68
C GLN A 249 25.62 4.93 0.93
N GLU A 250 25.46 3.82 1.67
CA GLU A 250 25.29 2.49 1.11
C GLU A 250 24.01 2.39 0.25
N GLU A 251 22.90 2.94 0.73
CA GLU A 251 21.63 2.96 -0.02
C GLU A 251 21.69 3.91 -1.22
N LYS A 252 22.35 5.07 -1.09
CA LYS A 252 22.60 5.96 -2.23
C LYS A 252 23.39 5.27 -3.32
N ASP A 253 24.38 4.47 -2.95
CA ASP A 253 25.18 3.68 -3.90
C ASP A 253 24.34 2.60 -4.60
N VAL A 254 23.41 1.96 -3.87
CA VAL A 254 22.41 1.07 -4.48
C VAL A 254 21.54 1.82 -5.48
N LEU A 255 21.02 3.01 -5.11
CA LEU A 255 20.19 3.81 -6.02
C LEU A 255 20.94 4.23 -7.28
N TYR A 256 22.22 4.62 -7.18
CA TYR A 256 23.02 4.93 -8.37
C TYR A 256 23.07 3.77 -9.36
N ALA A 257 23.23 2.54 -8.86
CA ALA A 257 23.25 1.35 -9.70
C ALA A 257 21.86 1.00 -10.26
N VAL A 258 20.83 0.95 -9.42
CA VAL A 258 19.46 0.56 -9.79
C VAL A 258 18.82 1.56 -10.76
N GLU A 259 19.09 2.85 -10.58
CA GLU A 259 18.61 3.93 -11.44
C GLU A 259 19.50 4.16 -12.67
N GLN A 260 20.54 3.32 -12.84
CA GLN A 260 21.42 3.34 -14.00
C GLN A 260 22.06 4.71 -14.23
N VAL A 261 22.44 5.39 -13.14
CA VAL A 261 23.19 6.63 -13.21
C VAL A 261 24.57 6.32 -13.79
N SER A 262 24.89 6.94 -14.93
CA SER A 262 26.16 6.66 -15.61
C SER A 262 27.37 7.02 -14.75
N ASP A 263 28.44 6.23 -14.84
CA ASP A 263 29.71 6.53 -14.18
C ASP A 263 30.22 7.95 -14.51
N ALA A 264 30.04 8.38 -15.77
CA ALA A 264 30.42 9.72 -16.19
C ALA A 264 29.56 10.80 -15.49
N GLY A 265 28.25 10.56 -15.35
CA GLY A 265 27.35 11.44 -14.59
C GLY A 265 27.72 11.51 -13.11
N ARG A 266 27.96 10.36 -12.48
CA ARG A 266 28.41 10.26 -11.08
C ARG A 266 29.73 10.99 -10.86
N ARG A 267 30.74 10.78 -11.72
CA ARG A 267 32.03 11.49 -11.66
C ARG A 267 31.89 13.00 -11.85
N LYS A 268 30.95 13.48 -12.67
CA LYS A 268 30.69 14.93 -12.80
C LYS A 268 30.16 15.52 -11.50
N TRP A 269 29.21 14.83 -10.85
CA TRP A 269 28.71 15.21 -9.54
C TRP A 269 29.83 15.20 -8.48
N GLU A 270 30.62 14.12 -8.39
CA GLU A 270 31.74 14.03 -7.43
C GLU A 270 32.69 15.21 -7.57
N ARG A 271 33.07 15.58 -8.81
CA ARG A 271 33.93 16.76 -9.06
C ARG A 271 33.28 18.08 -8.65
N ALA A 272 31.97 18.22 -8.86
CA ALA A 272 31.23 19.42 -8.45
C ALA A 272 31.13 19.53 -6.93
N ARG A 273 30.85 18.40 -6.26
CA ARG A 273 30.82 18.30 -4.80
C ARG A 273 32.19 18.60 -4.19
N ASP A 274 33.27 18.05 -4.73
CA ASP A 274 34.64 18.30 -4.27
C ASP A 274 35.08 19.76 -4.47
N TRP A 275 34.50 20.45 -5.47
CA TRP A 275 34.64 21.89 -5.64
C TRP A 275 33.86 22.70 -4.59
N GLY A 276 32.93 22.08 -3.86
CA GLY A 276 32.09 22.72 -2.85
C GLY A 276 30.75 23.23 -3.38
N LEU A 277 30.30 22.74 -4.55
CA LEU A 277 28.99 23.07 -5.10
C LEU A 277 27.90 22.29 -4.34
N SER A 278 26.80 22.96 -3.98
CA SER A 278 25.63 22.28 -3.43
C SER A 278 24.95 21.45 -4.52
N VAL A 279 24.10 20.50 -4.12
CA VAL A 279 23.40 19.64 -5.07
C VAL A 279 22.33 20.40 -5.86
N GLU A 280 21.68 21.39 -5.23
CA GLU A 280 20.72 22.29 -5.87
C GLU A 280 21.40 23.16 -6.93
N ASP A 281 22.57 23.70 -6.60
CA ASP A 281 23.38 24.47 -7.55
C ASP A 281 23.89 23.56 -8.68
N TYR A 282 24.33 22.34 -8.37
CA TYR A 282 24.73 21.37 -9.39
C TYR A 282 23.60 21.09 -10.37
N GLN A 283 22.41 20.74 -9.90
CA GLN A 283 21.24 20.46 -10.73
C GLN A 283 20.90 21.66 -11.62
N ARG A 284 20.82 22.86 -11.03
CA ARG A 284 20.53 24.11 -11.73
C ARG A 284 21.53 24.42 -12.83
N TYR A 285 22.83 24.33 -12.52
CA TYR A 285 23.89 24.67 -13.46
C TYR A 285 24.13 23.57 -14.51
N TYR A 286 23.90 22.31 -14.15
CA TYR A 286 24.01 21.19 -15.08
C TYR A 286 22.97 21.29 -16.19
N ALA A 287 21.72 21.66 -15.87
CA ALA A 287 20.67 21.87 -16.88
C ALA A 287 21.08 22.88 -17.96
N ILE A 288 21.74 23.97 -17.57
CA ILE A 288 22.29 24.98 -18.50
C ILE A 288 23.44 24.38 -19.34
N TYR A 289 24.32 23.60 -18.71
CA TYR A 289 25.44 22.96 -19.40
C TYR A 289 24.97 21.92 -20.44
N SER A 290 24.00 21.07 -20.09
CA SER A 290 23.49 19.99 -20.93
C SER A 290 22.46 20.44 -21.96
N GLY A 291 21.82 21.61 -21.77
CA GLY A 291 20.84 22.16 -22.70
C GLY A 291 21.42 22.51 -24.07
N ASP A 292 20.60 23.05 -24.97
CA ASP A 292 21.06 23.45 -26.30
C ASP A 292 21.84 24.77 -26.28
N GLY A 293 22.54 25.07 -27.38
CA GLY A 293 23.25 26.34 -27.58
C GLY A 293 24.78 26.24 -27.57
N LYS A 294 25.42 27.33 -28.00
CA LYS A 294 26.89 27.42 -28.08
C LYS A 294 27.49 27.58 -26.69
N LYS A 295 28.77 27.22 -26.56
CA LYS A 295 29.51 27.33 -25.29
C LYS A 295 29.43 28.74 -24.70
N GLU A 296 29.61 29.78 -25.52
CA GLU A 296 29.62 31.17 -25.09
C GLU A 296 28.25 31.61 -24.52
N GLU A 297 27.16 31.13 -25.13
CA GLU A 297 25.79 31.39 -24.69
C GLU A 297 25.54 30.71 -23.33
N LYS A 298 25.97 29.46 -23.18
CA LYS A 298 25.85 28.71 -21.92
C LYS A 298 26.69 29.31 -20.79
N LEU A 299 27.91 29.75 -21.07
CA LEU A 299 28.74 30.47 -20.09
C LEU A 299 28.09 31.79 -19.64
N THR A 300 27.41 32.48 -20.55
CA THR A 300 26.63 33.69 -20.23
C THR A 300 25.40 33.34 -19.38
N ALA A 301 24.70 32.24 -19.70
CA ALA A 301 23.56 31.76 -18.94
C ALA A 301 23.95 31.33 -17.52
N LEU A 302 25.08 30.63 -17.34
CA LEU A 302 25.63 30.29 -16.02
C LEU A 302 25.91 31.53 -15.17
N GLN A 303 26.44 32.59 -15.80
CA GLN A 303 26.68 33.86 -15.09
C GLN A 303 25.38 34.53 -14.67
N ARG A 304 24.36 34.55 -15.55
CA ARG A 304 23.02 35.05 -15.20
C ARG A 304 22.37 34.22 -14.09
N ALA A 305 22.70 32.94 -13.99
CA ALA A 305 22.25 32.04 -12.93
C ALA A 305 23.03 32.20 -11.61
N GLY A 306 23.99 33.12 -11.53
CA GLY A 306 24.65 33.51 -10.28
C GLY A 306 26.14 33.21 -10.20
N MET A 307 26.73 32.54 -11.20
CA MET A 307 28.18 32.31 -11.22
C MET A 307 28.95 33.57 -11.63
N THR A 308 30.14 33.77 -11.06
CA THR A 308 31.13 34.67 -11.67
C THR A 308 31.65 34.09 -12.98
N ALA A 309 32.25 34.92 -13.84
CA ALA A 309 32.87 34.45 -15.08
C ALA A 309 33.96 33.38 -14.83
N ALA A 310 34.73 33.50 -13.76
CA ALA A 310 35.73 32.50 -13.37
C ALA A 310 35.08 31.16 -12.96
N GLN A 311 34.03 31.22 -12.13
CA GLN A 311 33.28 30.03 -11.72
C GLN A 311 32.60 29.33 -12.91
N ALA A 312 31.98 30.08 -13.82
CA ALA A 312 31.33 29.51 -15.01
C ALA A 312 32.32 28.78 -15.92
N ASN A 313 33.50 29.36 -16.14
CA ASN A 313 34.57 28.70 -16.91
C ASN A 313 35.10 27.45 -16.19
N TYR A 314 35.26 27.51 -14.87
CA TYR A 314 35.74 26.39 -14.09
C TYR A 314 34.71 25.23 -14.08
N PHE A 315 33.44 25.53 -13.82
CA PHE A 315 32.34 24.56 -13.91
C PHE A 315 32.29 23.89 -15.28
N TRP A 316 32.37 24.67 -16.37
CA TRP A 316 32.43 24.11 -17.72
C TRP A 316 33.58 23.11 -17.87
N SER A 317 34.77 23.47 -17.39
CA SER A 317 35.95 22.60 -17.44
C SER A 317 35.77 21.32 -16.62
N LEU A 318 35.08 21.38 -15.48
CA LEU A 318 34.79 20.21 -14.65
C LEU A 318 33.81 19.27 -15.35
N MET A 319 32.76 19.81 -15.97
CA MET A 319 31.73 19.02 -16.64
C MET A 319 32.21 18.39 -17.95
N SER A 320 33.17 19.03 -18.64
CA SER A 320 33.73 18.52 -19.89
C SER A 320 34.82 17.46 -19.75
N LYS A 321 35.25 17.14 -18.52
CA LYS A 321 36.22 16.06 -18.27
C LYS A 321 35.54 14.70 -18.41
N ASN A 322 36.16 13.79 -19.17
CA ASN A 322 35.75 12.38 -19.30
C ASN A 322 36.04 11.60 -18.01
#